data_AF-A0A6S7FD36-F1
#
_entry.id   AF-A0A6S7FD36-F1
#
_cell.length_a   1.000
_cell.length_b   1.000
_cell.length_c   1.000
_cell.angle_alpha   90.00
_cell.angle_beta   90.00
_cell.angle_gamma   90.00
#
_symmetry.space_group_name_H-M   'P 1'
#
loop_
_entity.id
_entity.type
_entity.pdbx_description
1 polymer ?
#
loop_
_entity_poly.entity_id
_entity_poly.type
_entity_poly.pdbx_seq_one_letter_code
_entity_poly.pdbx_strand_id
1 'polypeptide(L)'
;MEESQTVKNGRVYLENKRTIVLAISPGNPFFCKVENLQKMFQFARKNSDQKILLFLVDKISEHNFRAVGSKNPERSARLKGNCLRNKCQEALHSCGIQNESAEYINWGRDVETSDSYTGALNYVKHLYQVNDQFRNEIQECTQLALVAVKLANSREEKMSESSRNTAAIDLEEGVEYLLKELAFFSAVSDIYERPNIEEFEFYV
;
A
#
# COMPACT_ATOMS: atom_id res chain seq x y z
N MET A 1 30.29 10.54 -7.12
CA MET A 1 29.26 9.82 -6.35
C MET A 1 28.83 8.63 -7.18
N GLU A 2 28.95 7.43 -6.64
CA GLU A 2 28.53 6.20 -7.30
C GLU A 2 27.01 6.08 -7.17
N GLU A 3 26.31 5.90 -8.30
CA GLU A 3 24.85 5.80 -8.33
C GLU A 3 24.41 4.46 -7.70
N SER A 4 23.50 4.51 -6.72
CA SER A 4 22.94 3.33 -6.04
C SER A 4 22.28 2.37 -7.03
N GLN A 5 22.40 1.07 -6.76
CA GLN A 5 21.79 0.03 -7.58
C GLN A 5 20.27 0.20 -7.74
N THR A 6 19.58 0.68 -6.69
CA THR A 6 18.14 0.97 -6.74
C THR A 6 17.80 2.02 -7.80
N VAL A 7 18.62 3.07 -7.90
CA VAL A 7 18.40 4.15 -8.89
C VAL A 7 18.67 3.65 -10.31
N LYS A 8 19.70 2.80 -10.48
CA LYS A 8 19.99 2.15 -11.77
C LYS A 8 18.84 1.24 -12.20
N ASN A 9 18.35 0.39 -11.31
CA ASN A 9 17.23 -0.51 -11.59
C ASN A 9 15.97 0.29 -11.96
N GLY A 10 15.65 1.34 -11.20
CA GLY A 10 14.51 2.22 -11.49
C GLY A 10 14.61 2.92 -12.84
N ARG A 11 15.82 3.33 -13.26
CA ARG A 11 16.04 3.93 -14.58
C ARG A 11 15.82 2.94 -15.71
N VAL A 12 16.46 1.78 -15.64
CA VAL A 12 16.31 0.69 -16.62
C VAL A 12 14.83 0.28 -16.73
N TYR A 13 14.12 0.27 -15.61
CA TYR A 13 12.70 -0.02 -15.58
C TYR A 13 11.86 0.99 -16.38
N LEU A 14 12.08 2.29 -16.13
CA LEU A 14 11.38 3.37 -16.84
C LEU A 14 11.71 3.41 -18.33
N GLU A 15 12.97 3.11 -18.70
CA GLU A 15 13.39 3.02 -20.12
C GLU A 15 12.66 1.90 -20.87
N ASN A 16 12.38 0.78 -20.18
CA ASN A 16 11.64 -0.36 -20.75
C ASN A 16 10.12 -0.19 -20.72
N LYS A 17 9.61 0.91 -20.15
CA LYS A 17 8.19 1.28 -20.08
C LYS A 17 7.23 0.15 -19.67
N ARG A 18 7.64 -0.56 -18.62
CA ARG A 18 6.98 -1.75 -18.08
C ARG A 18 5.71 -1.41 -17.27
N THR A 19 5.00 -2.43 -16.80
CA THR A 19 3.75 -2.29 -16.01
C THR A 19 4.01 -1.65 -14.65
N ILE A 20 3.61 -0.39 -14.48
CA ILE A 20 3.77 0.32 -13.21
C ILE A 20 2.69 -0.09 -12.21
N VAL A 21 3.11 -0.46 -10.99
CA VAL A 21 2.24 -0.61 -9.82
C VAL A 21 2.25 0.70 -9.03
N LEU A 22 1.08 1.25 -8.75
CA LEU A 22 0.90 2.40 -7.86
C LEU A 22 0.25 1.91 -6.57
N ALA A 23 1.04 1.85 -5.50
CA ALA A 23 0.53 1.62 -4.15
C ALA A 23 -0.01 2.94 -3.56
N ILE A 24 -1.28 2.93 -3.14
CA ILE A 24 -1.98 4.13 -2.68
C ILE A 24 -2.61 3.83 -1.33
N SER A 25 -2.00 4.35 -0.27
CA SER A 25 -2.37 4.06 1.11
C SER A 25 -3.62 4.82 1.56
N PRO A 26 -4.67 4.13 2.04
CA PRO A 26 -5.84 4.80 2.62
C PRO A 26 -5.47 5.65 3.84
N GLY A 27 -6.04 6.86 3.93
CA GLY A 27 -5.83 7.75 5.09
C GLY A 27 -4.56 8.59 5.04
N ASN A 28 -3.69 8.43 4.03
CA ASN A 28 -2.59 9.37 3.80
C ASN A 28 -3.13 10.69 3.20
N PRO A 29 -2.94 11.85 3.87
CA PRO A 29 -3.41 13.14 3.37
C PRO A 29 -2.87 13.52 2.00
N PHE A 30 -1.73 12.95 1.59
CA PHE A 30 -1.17 13.14 0.26
C PHE A 30 -2.13 12.65 -0.84
N PHE A 31 -2.69 11.45 -0.69
CA PHE A 31 -3.63 10.84 -1.66
C PHE A 31 -5.06 11.37 -1.50
N CYS A 32 -5.35 12.14 -0.44
CA CYS A 32 -6.63 12.82 -0.31
C CYS A 32 -6.80 13.97 -1.32
N LYS A 33 -5.71 14.49 -1.90
CA LYS A 33 -5.70 15.56 -2.89
C LYS A 33 -5.75 14.97 -4.29
N VAL A 34 -6.81 15.29 -5.04
CA VAL A 34 -7.03 14.76 -6.40
C VAL A 34 -5.89 15.18 -7.33
N GLU A 35 -5.31 16.37 -7.13
CA GLU A 35 -4.21 16.89 -7.95
C GLU A 35 -2.93 16.05 -7.81
N ASN A 36 -2.69 15.47 -6.64
CA ASN A 36 -1.55 14.58 -6.42
C ASN A 36 -1.76 13.25 -7.14
N LEU A 37 -2.97 12.68 -7.06
CA LEU A 37 -3.34 11.48 -7.80
C LEU A 37 -3.22 11.71 -9.31
N GLN A 38 -3.70 12.85 -9.81
CA GLN A 38 -3.58 13.23 -11.22
C GLN A 38 -2.11 13.27 -11.67
N LYS A 39 -1.21 13.89 -10.90
CA LYS A 39 0.23 13.91 -11.22
C LYS A 39 0.83 12.51 -11.28
N MET A 40 0.50 11.65 -10.32
CA MET A 40 0.97 10.26 -10.31
C MET A 40 0.45 9.47 -11.51
N PHE A 41 -0.82 9.62 -11.85
CA PHE A 41 -1.42 8.93 -12.99
C PHE A 41 -0.88 9.43 -14.33
N GLN A 42 -0.62 10.73 -14.46
CA GLN A 42 0.07 11.30 -15.63
C GLN A 42 1.50 10.77 -15.74
N PHE A 43 2.22 10.68 -14.62
CA PHE A 43 3.55 10.08 -14.59
C PHE A 43 3.50 8.62 -15.04
N ALA A 44 2.61 7.80 -14.48
CA ALA A 44 2.49 6.40 -14.84
C ALA A 44 2.10 6.23 -16.31
N ARG A 45 1.13 7.02 -16.80
CA ARG A 45 0.73 7.02 -18.22
C ARG A 45 1.87 7.38 -19.16
N LYS A 46 2.75 8.31 -18.77
CA LYS A 46 3.91 8.72 -19.59
C LYS A 46 5.00 7.64 -19.65
N ASN A 47 5.11 6.82 -18.62
CA ASN A 47 6.23 5.89 -18.43
C ASN A 47 5.85 4.41 -18.48
N SER A 48 4.60 4.07 -18.80
CA SER A 48 4.14 2.70 -19.02
C SER A 48 3.43 2.64 -20.37
N ASP A 49 3.94 1.80 -21.28
CA ASP A 49 3.22 1.45 -22.51
C ASP A 49 2.25 0.27 -22.26
N GLN A 50 2.26 -0.28 -21.05
CA GLN A 50 1.37 -1.35 -20.58
C GLN A 50 0.30 -0.82 -19.61
N LYS A 51 -0.48 -1.74 -19.01
CA LYS A 51 -1.50 -1.41 -17.99
C LYS A 51 -0.84 -0.88 -16.71
N ILE A 52 -1.50 0.08 -16.07
CA ILE A 52 -1.15 0.55 -14.72
C ILE A 52 -1.91 -0.30 -13.71
N LEU A 53 -1.23 -0.85 -12.71
CA LEU A 53 -1.85 -1.58 -11.61
C LEU A 53 -2.03 -0.63 -10.42
N LEU A 54 -3.22 -0.60 -9.83
CA LEU A 54 -3.57 0.25 -8.70
C LEU A 54 -3.75 -0.64 -7.47
N PHE A 55 -2.79 -0.57 -6.57
CA PHE A 55 -2.85 -1.26 -5.29
C PHE A 55 -3.46 -0.33 -4.24
N LEU A 56 -4.77 -0.44 -4.06
CA LEU A 56 -5.45 0.19 -2.93
C LEU A 56 -5.37 -0.78 -1.76
N VAL A 57 -4.68 -0.39 -0.70
CA VAL A 57 -4.36 -1.26 0.43
C VAL A 57 -5.56 -1.45 1.37
N ASP A 58 -6.76 -1.61 0.82
CA ASP A 58 -8.03 -1.56 1.54
C ASP A 58 -8.22 -2.76 2.46
N LYS A 59 -8.08 -3.99 1.95
CA LYS A 59 -8.35 -5.21 2.71
C LYS A 59 -7.38 -5.38 3.89
N ILE A 60 -6.07 -5.29 3.64
CA ILE A 60 -5.09 -5.49 4.71
C ILE A 60 -5.01 -4.30 5.69
N SER A 61 -5.47 -3.10 5.31
CA SER A 61 -5.53 -1.96 6.24
C SER A 61 -6.43 -2.20 7.46
N GLU A 62 -7.29 -3.21 7.45
CA GLU A 62 -8.06 -3.63 8.63
C GLU A 62 -7.16 -3.92 9.84
N HIS A 63 -5.95 -4.45 9.62
CA HIS A 63 -4.93 -4.68 10.64
C HIS A 63 -4.54 -3.36 11.34
N ASN A 64 -4.28 -2.30 10.59
CA ASN A 64 -3.95 -0.99 11.16
C ASN A 64 -5.10 -0.42 11.99
N PHE A 65 -6.36 -0.62 11.57
CA PHE A 65 -7.52 -0.19 12.36
C PHE A 65 -7.72 -1.03 13.62
N ARG A 66 -7.48 -2.34 13.53
CA ARG A 66 -7.57 -3.26 14.67
C ARG A 66 -6.49 -2.91 15.71
N ALA A 67 -5.27 -2.67 15.24
CA ALA A 67 -4.12 -2.29 16.06
C ALA A 67 -4.34 -0.99 16.87
N VAL A 68 -5.09 -0.02 16.34
CA VAL A 68 -5.40 1.23 17.06
C VAL A 68 -6.71 1.18 17.86
N GLY A 69 -7.35 0.01 17.96
CA GLY A 69 -8.54 -0.20 18.78
C GLY A 69 -9.87 0.20 18.12
N SER A 70 -9.95 0.20 16.78
CA SER A 70 -11.22 0.43 16.08
C SER A 70 -12.25 -0.63 16.46
N LYS A 71 -13.50 -0.21 16.72
CA LYS A 71 -14.61 -1.11 17.03
C LYS A 71 -15.07 -1.96 15.84
N ASN A 72 -14.84 -1.49 14.62
CA ASN A 72 -15.26 -2.15 13.38
C ASN A 72 -14.15 -2.00 12.31
N PRO A 73 -12.99 -2.66 12.48
CA PRO A 73 -11.81 -2.42 11.66
C PRO A 73 -12.05 -2.65 10.16
N GLU A 74 -12.78 -3.70 9.79
CA GLU A 74 -13.10 -4.04 8.39
C GLU A 74 -14.00 -2.97 7.75
N ARG A 75 -14.98 -2.47 8.52
CA ARG A 75 -15.87 -1.40 8.04
C ARG A 75 -15.09 -0.09 7.85
N SER A 76 -14.23 0.27 8.79
CA SER A 76 -13.41 1.48 8.72
C SER A 76 -12.46 1.42 7.52
N ALA A 77 -11.76 0.30 7.35
CA ALA A 77 -10.90 0.02 6.21
C ALA A 77 -11.66 0.15 4.88
N ARG A 78 -12.80 -0.53 4.75
CA ARG A 78 -13.62 -0.48 3.52
C ARG A 78 -14.12 0.93 3.20
N LEU A 79 -14.55 1.70 4.21
CA LEU A 79 -15.02 3.08 3.97
C LEU A 79 -13.89 3.98 3.48
N LYS A 80 -12.70 3.92 4.09
CA LYS A 80 -11.54 4.72 3.64
C LYS A 80 -11.05 4.25 2.26
N GLY A 81 -11.01 2.94 2.02
CA GLY A 81 -10.69 2.33 0.72
C GLY A 81 -11.64 2.77 -0.39
N ASN A 82 -12.96 2.71 -0.16
CA ASN A 82 -13.96 3.15 -1.14
C ASN A 82 -13.87 4.65 -1.44
N CYS A 83 -13.67 5.48 -0.41
CA CYS A 83 -13.46 6.91 -0.60
C CYS A 83 -12.23 7.18 -1.49
N LEU A 84 -11.13 6.50 -1.23
CA LEU A 84 -9.91 6.61 -2.03
C LEU A 84 -10.11 6.09 -3.45
N ARG A 85 -10.82 4.97 -3.63
CA ARG A 85 -11.16 4.40 -4.94
C ARG A 85 -11.94 5.39 -5.79
N ASN A 86 -12.95 6.05 -5.22
CA ASN A 86 -13.73 7.07 -5.93
C ASN A 86 -12.86 8.24 -6.39
N LYS A 87 -11.94 8.72 -5.52
CA LYS A 87 -10.98 9.76 -5.88
C LYS A 87 -10.01 9.33 -6.97
N CYS A 88 -9.55 8.07 -6.93
CA CYS A 88 -8.70 7.52 -7.98
C CYS A 88 -9.44 7.46 -9.31
N GLN A 89 -10.71 7.02 -9.32
CA GLN A 89 -11.54 7.02 -10.52
C GLN A 89 -11.74 8.44 -11.10
N GLU A 90 -12.02 9.42 -10.24
CA GLU A 90 -12.10 10.82 -10.64
C GLU A 90 -10.80 11.31 -11.29
N ALA A 91 -9.66 11.07 -10.64
CA ALA A 91 -8.36 11.48 -11.15
C ALA A 91 -7.98 10.77 -12.46
N LEU A 92 -8.26 9.46 -12.61
CA LEU A 92 -8.04 8.71 -13.86
C LEU A 92 -8.86 9.30 -15.01
N HIS A 93 -10.14 9.59 -14.77
CA HIS A 93 -11.02 10.19 -15.75
C HIS A 93 -10.53 11.58 -16.17
N SER A 94 -10.14 12.44 -15.21
CA SER A 94 -9.54 13.75 -15.51
C SER A 94 -8.25 13.65 -16.32
N CYS A 95 -7.49 12.56 -16.16
CA CYS A 95 -6.28 12.29 -16.91
C CYS A 95 -6.54 11.61 -18.27
N GLY A 96 -7.80 11.35 -18.63
CA GLY A 96 -8.18 10.65 -19.87
C GLY A 96 -7.62 9.22 -19.95
N ILE A 97 -7.41 8.57 -18.81
CA ILE A 97 -6.96 7.17 -18.72
C ILE A 97 -8.21 6.29 -18.77
N GLN A 98 -8.26 5.40 -19.76
CA GLN A 98 -9.40 4.50 -19.95
C GLN A 98 -9.34 3.32 -18.97
N ASN A 99 -10.48 2.68 -18.74
CA ASN A 99 -10.60 1.55 -17.82
C ASN A 99 -9.75 0.34 -18.26
N GLU A 100 -9.42 0.21 -19.54
CA GLU A 100 -8.55 -0.87 -20.03
C GLU A 100 -7.07 -0.60 -19.74
N SER A 101 -6.70 0.66 -19.49
CA SER A 101 -5.32 1.10 -19.24
C SER A 101 -4.93 1.11 -17.76
N ALA A 102 -5.90 0.96 -16.84
CA ALA A 102 -5.67 0.90 -15.41
C ALA A 102 -6.51 -0.20 -14.76
N GLU A 103 -5.93 -0.96 -13.84
CA GLU A 103 -6.60 -2.07 -13.16
C GLU A 103 -6.38 -2.00 -11.66
N TYR A 104 -7.47 -2.14 -10.90
CA TYR A 104 -7.37 -2.30 -9.46
C TYR A 104 -7.00 -3.74 -9.13
N ILE A 105 -5.93 -3.90 -8.34
CA ILE A 105 -5.55 -5.20 -7.79
C ILE A 105 -6.69 -5.71 -6.91
N ASN A 106 -7.09 -6.97 -7.12
CA ASN A 106 -8.09 -7.62 -6.30
C ASN A 106 -7.42 -8.52 -5.28
N TRP A 107 -7.28 -8.02 -4.06
CA TRP A 107 -6.59 -8.72 -2.98
C TRP A 107 -7.13 -10.15 -2.74
N GLY A 108 -8.44 -10.29 -2.54
CA GLY A 108 -9.02 -11.58 -2.19
C GLY A 108 -9.04 -12.59 -3.34
N ARG A 109 -9.19 -12.12 -4.58
CA ARG A 109 -9.28 -13.01 -5.75
C ARG A 109 -7.91 -13.35 -6.34
N ASP A 110 -7.02 -12.36 -6.46
CA ASP A 110 -5.77 -12.49 -7.21
C ASP A 110 -4.57 -12.73 -6.28
N VAL A 111 -4.55 -12.09 -5.10
CA VAL A 111 -3.38 -12.13 -4.19
C VAL A 111 -3.52 -13.26 -3.18
N GLU A 112 -4.62 -13.34 -2.44
CA GLU A 112 -4.81 -14.35 -1.38
C GLU A 112 -4.91 -15.79 -1.91
N THR A 113 -5.23 -15.97 -3.19
CA THR A 113 -5.32 -17.27 -3.84
C THR A 113 -4.01 -17.70 -4.51
N SER A 114 -2.99 -16.83 -4.54
CA SER A 114 -1.73 -17.07 -5.22
C SER A 114 -0.76 -17.89 -4.37
N ASP A 115 -0.22 -18.95 -4.97
CA ASP A 115 0.86 -19.74 -4.37
C ASP A 115 2.16 -18.92 -4.23
N SER A 116 2.48 -18.05 -5.19
CA SER A 116 3.64 -17.14 -5.11
C SER A 116 3.51 -16.19 -3.92
N TYR A 117 2.35 -15.58 -3.73
CA TYR A 117 2.09 -14.73 -2.57
C TYR A 117 2.19 -15.52 -1.26
N THR A 118 1.61 -16.73 -1.21
CA THR A 118 1.66 -17.58 -0.03
C THR A 118 3.10 -17.96 0.34
N GLY A 119 3.93 -18.30 -0.65
CA GLY A 119 5.36 -18.56 -0.47
C GLY A 119 6.11 -17.33 0.03
N ALA A 120 5.89 -16.16 -0.59
CA ALA A 120 6.50 -14.91 -0.18
C ALA A 120 6.12 -14.50 1.25
N LEU A 121 4.85 -14.65 1.62
CA LEU A 121 4.37 -14.33 2.96
C LEU A 121 5.02 -15.23 4.03
N ASN A 122 5.12 -16.54 3.75
CA ASN A 122 5.81 -17.47 4.65
C ASN A 122 7.28 -17.10 4.82
N TYR A 123 7.96 -16.73 3.72
CA TYR A 123 9.35 -16.29 3.76
C TYR A 123 9.54 -15.01 4.58
N VAL A 124 8.73 -13.98 4.32
CA VAL A 124 8.79 -12.68 5.03
C VAL A 124 8.48 -12.86 6.52
N LYS A 125 7.48 -13.67 6.87
CA LYS A 125 7.19 -14.01 8.28
C LYS A 125 8.33 -14.76 8.95
N HIS A 126 8.95 -15.70 8.24
CA HIS A 126 10.11 -16.41 8.77
C HIS A 126 11.28 -15.44 9.01
N LEU A 127 11.56 -14.55 8.06
CA LEU A 127 12.61 -13.54 8.19
C LEU A 127 12.36 -12.62 9.40
N TYR A 128 11.11 -12.17 9.60
CA TYR A 128 10.71 -11.42 10.77
C TYR A 128 10.99 -12.16 12.09
N GLN A 129 10.81 -13.47 12.12
CA GLN A 129 11.07 -14.28 13.32
C GLN A 129 12.57 -14.46 13.61
N VAL A 130 13.39 -14.66 12.59
CA VAL A 130 14.79 -15.10 12.76
C VAL A 130 15.83 -13.98 12.63
N ASN A 131 15.47 -12.84 12.03
CA ASN A 131 16.38 -11.71 11.82
C ASN A 131 15.97 -10.53 12.70
N ASP A 132 16.76 -10.29 13.75
CA ASP A 132 16.51 -9.23 14.73
C ASP A 132 16.54 -7.83 14.12
N GLN A 133 17.45 -7.58 13.17
CA GLN A 133 17.53 -6.28 12.51
C GLN A 133 16.26 -6.00 11.70
N PHE A 134 15.87 -6.96 10.85
CA PHE A 134 14.64 -6.84 10.05
C PHE A 134 13.41 -6.70 10.95
N ARG A 135 13.31 -7.49 12.02
CA ARG A 135 12.23 -7.38 13.00
C ARG A 135 12.12 -5.98 13.61
N ASN A 136 13.24 -5.41 14.03
CA ASN A 136 13.28 -4.08 14.65
C ASN A 136 12.87 -2.99 13.65
N GLU A 137 13.37 -3.05 12.41
CA GLU A 137 13.02 -2.10 11.34
C GLU A 137 11.52 -2.14 11.02
N ILE A 138 10.94 -3.36 10.93
CA ILE A 138 9.51 -3.54 10.71
C ILE A 138 8.69 -2.98 11.88
N GLN A 139 9.09 -3.26 13.12
CA GLN A 139 8.41 -2.74 14.31
C GLN A 139 8.48 -1.21 14.38
N GLU A 140 9.62 -0.59 14.07
CA GLU A 140 9.79 0.85 14.07
C GLU A 140 8.90 1.53 13.01
N CYS A 141 8.96 1.05 11.76
CA CYS A 141 8.13 1.56 10.67
C CYS A 141 6.62 1.42 10.98
N THR A 142 6.23 0.26 11.52
CA THR A 142 4.85 -0.02 11.92
C THR A 142 4.40 0.93 13.03
N GLN A 143 5.22 1.13 14.06
CA GLN A 143 4.89 2.02 15.18
C GLN A 143 4.64 3.45 14.71
N LEU A 144 5.48 3.97 13.81
CA LEU A 144 5.32 5.31 13.23
C LEU A 144 4.01 5.43 12.44
N ALA A 145 3.70 4.44 11.61
CA ALA A 145 2.48 4.41 10.81
C ALA A 145 1.21 4.36 11.71
N LEU A 146 1.20 3.50 12.73
CA LEU A 146 0.05 3.35 13.64
C LEU A 146 -0.21 4.60 14.48
N VAL A 147 0.83 5.34 14.89
CA VAL A 147 0.67 6.63 15.56
C VAL A 147 -0.05 7.63 14.65
N ALA A 148 0.32 7.70 13.37
CA ALA A 148 -0.34 8.56 12.40
C ALA A 148 -1.82 8.17 12.21
N VAL A 149 -2.11 6.87 12.07
CA VAL A 149 -3.49 6.35 11.95
C VAL A 149 -4.33 6.70 13.19
N LYS A 150 -3.79 6.49 14.39
CA LYS A 150 -4.48 6.80 15.66
C LYS A 150 -4.80 8.29 15.79
N LEU A 151 -3.85 9.15 15.43
CA LEU A 151 -4.04 10.62 15.43
C LEU A 151 -5.11 11.06 14.43
N ALA A 152 -5.11 10.47 13.23
CA ALA A 152 -6.11 10.77 12.20
C ALA A 152 -7.53 10.36 12.64
N ASN A 153 -7.69 9.15 13.18
CA ASN A 153 -8.99 8.65 13.64
C ASN A 153 -9.53 9.45 14.84
N SER A 154 -8.66 9.84 15.77
CA SER A 154 -9.05 10.64 16.95
C SER A 154 -9.61 12.02 16.56
N ARG A 155 -9.15 12.60 15.45
CA ARG A 155 -9.66 13.88 14.92
C ARG A 155 -11.04 13.73 14.26
N GLU A 156 -11.30 12.59 13.62
CA GLU A 156 -12.57 12.29 12.97
C GLU A 156 -13.70 12.03 13.99
N GLU A 157 -13.38 11.42 15.14
CA GLU A 157 -14.38 10.99 16.13
C GLU A 157 -14.85 12.09 17.12
N LYS A 158 -14.40 13.35 16.99
CA LYS A 158 -14.70 14.46 17.94
C LYS A 158 -14.60 14.04 19.42
N MET A 159 -13.69 13.12 19.75
CA MET A 159 -13.55 12.62 21.12
C MET A 159 -12.96 13.70 22.03
N SER A 160 -13.55 13.85 23.22
CA SER A 160 -13.02 14.69 24.29
C SER A 160 -11.61 14.27 24.67
N GLU A 161 -10.80 15.22 25.12
CA GLU A 161 -9.39 15.04 25.49
C GLU A 161 -9.17 13.95 26.55
N SER A 162 -10.16 13.72 27.41
CA SER A 162 -10.23 12.65 28.42
C SER A 162 -10.41 11.24 27.86
N SER A 163 -10.84 11.12 26.60
CA SER A 163 -11.07 9.84 25.90
C SER A 163 -9.93 9.48 24.94
N ARG A 164 -8.97 10.39 24.74
CA ARG A 164 -7.81 10.19 23.83
C ARG A 164 -6.81 9.15 24.35
N ASN A 165 -6.91 8.77 25.61
CA ASN A 165 -6.09 7.76 26.25
C ASN A 165 -6.95 6.56 26.66
N THR A 166 -6.69 5.37 26.10
CA THR A 166 -6.65 4.09 26.85
C THR A 166 -6.35 2.86 25.99
N ALA A 167 -6.67 2.83 24.69
CA ALA A 167 -6.27 1.69 23.87
C ALA A 167 -4.77 1.80 23.55
N ALA A 168 -3.96 0.92 24.16
CA ALA A 168 -2.59 0.69 23.72
C ALA A 168 -2.60 0.30 22.23
N ILE A 169 -1.59 0.75 21.49
CA ILE A 169 -1.40 0.31 20.12
C ILE A 169 -0.95 -1.16 20.19
N ASP A 170 -1.69 -2.05 19.55
CA ASP A 170 -1.27 -3.44 19.35
C ASP A 170 -0.30 -3.50 18.17
N LEU A 171 1.00 -3.47 18.48
CA LEU A 171 2.04 -3.39 17.47
C LEU A 171 2.08 -4.66 16.60
N GLU A 172 1.93 -5.84 17.19
CA GLU A 172 1.99 -7.12 16.50
C GLU A 172 0.86 -7.26 15.46
N GLU A 173 -0.33 -6.77 15.81
CA GLU A 173 -1.45 -6.68 14.87
C GLU A 173 -1.14 -5.76 13.68
N GLY A 174 -0.47 -4.63 13.91
CA GLY A 174 -0.07 -3.74 12.82
C GLY A 174 1.09 -4.28 11.98
N VAL A 175 1.97 -5.09 12.55
CA VAL A 175 3.08 -5.74 11.81
C VAL A 175 2.51 -6.63 10.71
N GLU A 176 1.39 -7.32 10.96
CA GLU A 176 0.72 -8.14 9.95
C GLU A 176 0.33 -7.36 8.68
N TYR A 177 0.02 -6.06 8.78
CA TYR A 177 -0.19 -5.22 7.59
C TYR A 177 1.08 -5.16 6.73
N LEU A 178 2.21 -4.79 7.36
CA LEU A 178 3.45 -4.52 6.64
C LEU A 178 4.06 -5.81 6.07
N LEU A 179 3.98 -6.94 6.81
CA LEU A 179 4.46 -8.22 6.30
C LEU A 179 3.64 -8.70 5.09
N LYS A 180 2.32 -8.48 5.07
CA LYS A 180 1.47 -8.80 3.93
C LYS A 180 1.76 -7.89 2.73
N GLU A 181 2.00 -6.61 2.96
CA GLU A 181 2.36 -5.64 1.92
C GLU A 181 3.70 -5.99 1.25
N LEU A 182 4.74 -6.28 2.04
CA LEU A 182 6.05 -6.71 1.53
C LEU A 182 5.97 -8.02 0.74
N ALA A 183 5.22 -9.00 1.25
CA ALA A 183 5.00 -10.26 0.55
C ALA A 183 4.29 -10.07 -0.80
N PHE A 184 3.35 -9.12 -0.87
CA PHE A 184 2.69 -8.77 -2.12
C PHE A 184 3.68 -8.18 -3.13
N PHE A 185 4.51 -7.22 -2.72
CA PHE A 185 5.51 -6.65 -3.63
C PHE A 185 6.46 -7.71 -4.18
N SER A 186 6.93 -8.62 -3.34
CA SER A 186 7.80 -9.73 -3.78
C SER A 186 7.13 -10.71 -4.75
N ALA A 187 5.79 -10.78 -4.80
CA ALA A 187 5.04 -11.75 -5.60
C ALA A 187 4.29 -11.12 -6.78
N VAL A 188 4.21 -9.78 -6.88
CA VAL A 188 3.32 -9.09 -7.83
C VAL A 188 3.66 -9.41 -9.30
N SER A 189 4.94 -9.63 -9.61
CA SER A 189 5.37 -10.02 -10.95
C SER A 189 4.81 -11.37 -11.39
N ASP A 190 4.78 -12.32 -10.47
CA ASP A 190 4.29 -13.67 -10.70
C ASP A 190 2.77 -13.69 -10.77
N ILE A 191 2.09 -12.97 -9.88
CA ILE A 191 0.62 -12.94 -9.79
C ILE A 191 0.00 -12.42 -11.09
N TYR A 192 0.59 -11.38 -11.67
CA TYR A 192 0.04 -10.74 -12.86
C TYR A 192 0.68 -11.23 -14.17
N GLU A 193 1.51 -12.29 -14.11
CA GLU A 193 2.17 -12.96 -15.26
C GLU A 193 2.73 -11.99 -16.31
N ARG A 194 3.30 -10.86 -15.84
CA ARG A 194 3.92 -9.90 -16.74
C ARG A 194 5.41 -10.07 -16.60
N PRO A 195 6.13 -10.48 -17.66
CA PRO A 195 7.54 -10.87 -17.58
C PRO A 195 8.52 -9.74 -17.21
N ASN A 196 8.04 -8.62 -16.66
CA ASN A 196 8.79 -7.39 -16.47
C ASN A 196 8.19 -6.47 -15.37
N ILE A 197 7.56 -6.97 -14.30
CA ILE A 197 7.25 -6.10 -13.14
C ILE A 197 8.44 -6.15 -12.19
N GLU A 198 9.10 -5.01 -11.95
CA GLU A 198 10.03 -4.78 -10.85
C GLU A 198 9.51 -3.53 -10.12
N GLU A 199 9.59 -3.57 -8.79
CA GLU A 199 8.79 -2.77 -7.85
C GLU A 199 9.08 -1.25 -7.90
N PHE A 200 8.05 -0.45 -7.65
CA PHE A 200 8.18 0.95 -7.22
C PHE A 200 7.31 1.17 -5.98
N GLU A 201 7.94 1.30 -4.83
CA GLU A 201 7.31 1.81 -3.61
C GLU A 201 7.45 3.35 -3.60
N PHE A 202 6.33 4.07 -3.73
CA PHE A 202 6.30 5.48 -3.38
C PHE A 202 5.99 5.60 -1.88
N TYR A 203 7.03 5.58 -1.04
CA TYR A 203 6.90 6.11 0.31
C TYR A 203 6.84 7.64 0.22
N VAL A 204 5.69 8.21 0.56
CA VAL A 204 5.53 9.64 0.87
C VAL A 204 4.97 9.79 2.27
#